data_AF-A0A3E4LYI9-F1
#
_entry.id   AF-A0A3E4LYI9-F1
#
_cell.length_a   1.000
_cell.length_b   1.000
_cell.length_c   1.000
_cell.angle_alpha   90.00
_cell.angle_beta   90.00
_cell.angle_gamma   90.00
#
_symmetry.space_group_name_H-M   'P 1'
#
loop_
_entity.id
_entity.type
_entity.pdbx_description
1 polymer ?
#
loop_
_entity_poly.entity_id
_entity_poly.type
_entity_poly.pdbx_seq_one_letter_code
_entity_poly.pdbx_strand_id
1 'polypeptide(L)' 'MAAEHQTDFASLLDGQACVDENNLKSILRNYRLHWCERLRAVSLCLTDLSKLVSGCFSHFSRQFMQIKTTRNILFVPPT' A
#
# COMPACT_ATOMS: atom_id res chain seq x y z
N MET A 1 -20.44 -1.01 -9.88
CA MET A 1 -19.98 -2.41 -9.91
C MET A 1 -18.48 -2.39 -10.09
N ALA A 2 -17.71 -2.44 -9.00
CA ALA A 2 -16.27 -2.60 -9.09
C ALA A 2 -15.99 -4.06 -9.42
N ALA A 3 -15.38 -4.33 -10.57
CA ALA A 3 -14.98 -5.67 -10.96
C ALA A 3 -13.93 -6.15 -9.95
N GLU A 4 -14.34 -7.01 -9.03
CA GLU A 4 -13.44 -7.79 -8.20
C GLU A 4 -12.75 -8.77 -9.15
N HIS A 5 -11.69 -8.31 -9.82
CA HIS A 5 -10.82 -9.17 -10.62
C HIS A 5 -10.31 -10.24 -9.67
N GLN A 6 -10.84 -11.46 -9.80
CA GLN A 6 -10.44 -12.60 -8.99
C GLN A 6 -8.96 -12.81 -9.26
N THR A 7 -8.15 -12.26 -8.35
CA THR A 7 -6.71 -12.30 -8.43
C THR A 7 -6.36 -13.74 -8.13
N ASP A 8 -5.76 -14.44 -9.08
CA ASP A 8 -5.36 -15.82 -8.89
C ASP A 8 -4.23 -15.87 -7.86
N PHE A 9 -4.63 -15.99 -6.59
CA PHE A 9 -3.73 -16.06 -5.46
C PHE A 9 -2.86 -17.32 -5.51
N ALA A 10 -3.27 -18.38 -6.22
CA ALA A 10 -2.52 -19.61 -6.31
C ALA A 10 -1.13 -19.37 -6.94
N SER A 11 -1.06 -18.54 -7.99
CA SER A 11 0.19 -18.17 -8.64
C SER A 11 1.17 -17.39 -7.74
N LEU A 12 0.65 -16.64 -6.75
CA LEU A 12 1.47 -15.88 -5.79
C LEU A 12 1.91 -16.72 -4.58
N LEU A 13 1.11 -17.73 -4.25
CA LEU A 13 1.35 -18.66 -3.14
C LEU A 13 2.24 -19.84 -3.56
N ASP A 14 2.39 -20.08 -4.88
CA ASP A 14 3.26 -21.14 -5.41
C ASP A 14 4.71 -20.93 -4.95
N GLY A 15 5.22 -21.89 -4.16
CA GLY A 15 6.56 -21.82 -3.55
C GLY A 15 6.66 -21.07 -2.20
N GLN A 16 5.59 -20.45 -1.70
CA GLN A 16 5.57 -19.83 -0.36
C GLN A 16 4.98 -20.77 0.70
N ALA A 17 5.83 -21.56 1.35
CA ALA A 17 5.41 -22.53 2.38
C ALA A 17 4.86 -21.91 3.69
N CYS A 18 5.02 -20.59 3.89
CA CYS A 18 4.70 -19.91 5.15
C CYS A 18 3.56 -18.86 5.02
N VAL A 19 2.96 -18.70 3.84
CA VAL A 19 1.90 -17.73 3.61
C VAL A 19 0.71 -18.48 3.06
N ASP A 20 -0.43 -18.39 3.74
CA ASP A 20 -1.71 -18.92 3.25
C ASP A 20 -2.59 -17.83 2.61
N GLU A 21 -3.68 -18.23 1.98
CA GLU A 21 -4.60 -17.32 1.30
C GLU A 21 -5.23 -16.29 2.27
N ASN A 22 -5.49 -16.67 3.52
CA ASN A 22 -6.01 -15.76 4.55
C ASN A 22 -4.94 -14.73 4.96
N ASN A 23 -3.68 -15.15 5.11
CA ASN A 23 -2.59 -14.22 5.33
C ASN A 23 -2.51 -13.20 4.19
N LEU A 24 -2.55 -13.66 2.93
CA LEU A 24 -2.48 -12.78 1.77
C LEU A 24 -3.67 -11.79 1.72
N LYS A 25 -4.89 -12.28 1.92
CA LYS A 25 -6.10 -11.44 2.02
C LYS A 25 -5.97 -10.40 3.13
N SER A 26 -5.44 -10.81 4.30
CA SER A 26 -5.25 -9.90 5.43
C SER A 26 -4.20 -8.82 5.13
N ILE A 27 -3.09 -9.16 4.48
CA ILE A 27 -2.05 -8.23 4.06
C ILE A 27 -2.62 -7.22 3.06
N LEU A 28 -3.32 -7.69 2.02
CA LEU A 28 -3.94 -6.82 1.02
C LEU A 28 -4.98 -5.89 1.64
N ARG A 29 -5.84 -6.41 2.53
CA ARG A 29 -6.83 -5.61 3.25
C ARG A 29 -6.16 -4.54 4.10
N ASN A 30 -5.20 -4.91 4.92
CA ASN A 30 -4.48 -3.98 5.81
C ASN A 30 -3.73 -2.93 5.00
N TYR A 31 -3.11 -3.34 3.88
CA TYR A 31 -2.45 -2.43 2.95
C TYR A 31 -3.41 -1.40 2.36
N ARG A 32 -4.58 -1.84 1.85
CA ARG A 32 -5.62 -0.93 1.33
C ARG A 32 -6.14 0.01 2.41
N LEU A 33 -6.44 -0.50 3.60
CA LEU A 33 -6.92 0.29 4.73
C LEU A 33 -5.91 1.37 5.13
N HIS A 34 -4.63 1.00 5.25
CA HIS A 34 -3.55 1.93 5.57
C HIS A 34 -3.51 3.13 4.62
N TRP A 35 -3.62 2.89 3.31
CA TRP A 35 -3.64 3.97 2.32
C TRP A 35 -4.93 4.78 2.35
N CYS A 36 -6.08 4.12 2.50
CA CYS A 36 -7.37 4.80 2.64
C CYS A 36 -7.39 5.79 3.82
N GLU A 37 -6.85 5.40 4.96
CA GLU A 37 -6.76 6.27 6.14
C GLU A 37 -5.83 7.45 5.90
N ARG A 38 -4.64 7.21 5.33
CA ARG A 38 -3.67 8.26 5.00
C ARG A 38 -4.24 9.28 4.03
N LEU A 39 -4.92 8.83 2.97
CA LEU A 39 -5.54 9.73 1.99
C LEU A 39 -6.68 10.54 2.60
N ARG A 40 -7.52 9.92 3.45
CA ARG A 40 -8.60 10.64 4.17
C ARG A 40 -8.05 11.71 5.11
N ALA A 41 -6.95 11.44 5.80
CA ALA A 41 -6.35 12.39 6.74
C ALA A 41 -5.91 13.71 6.08
N VAL A 42 -5.62 13.67 4.77
CA VAL A 42 -5.22 14.84 3.97
C VAL A 42 -6.24 15.19 2.88
N SER A 43 -7.45 14.60 2.95
CA SER A 43 -8.54 14.81 1.99
C SER A 43 -8.13 14.63 0.52
N LEU A 44 -7.20 13.71 0.23
CA LEU A 44 -6.78 13.37 -1.13
C LEU A 44 -7.63 12.23 -1.71
N CYS A 45 -7.83 12.24 -3.02
CA CYS A 45 -8.58 11.21 -3.75
C CYS A 45 -7.71 10.54 -4.82
N LEU A 46 -7.98 9.27 -5.10
CA LEU A 46 -7.31 8.49 -6.16
C LEU A 46 -7.78 8.85 -7.57
N THR A 47 -8.86 9.63 -7.72
CA THR A 47 -9.45 9.96 -9.03
C THR A 47 -8.62 10.94 -9.86
N ASP A 48 -7.84 11.80 -9.20
CA ASP A 48 -6.99 12.80 -9.84
C ASP A 48 -5.53 12.53 -9.49
N LEU A 49 -4.82 11.85 -10.40
CA LEU A 49 -3.45 11.43 -10.17
C LEU A 49 -2.49 12.62 -9.98
N SER A 50 -2.73 13.74 -10.64
CA SER A 50 -1.88 14.94 -10.52
C SER A 50 -2.01 15.55 -9.12
N LYS A 51 -3.25 15.70 -8.63
CA LYS A 51 -3.51 16.14 -7.25
C LYS A 51 -3.04 15.15 -6.21
N LEU A 52 -3.16 13.85 -6.49
CA LEU A 52 -2.66 12.81 -5.61
C LEU A 52 -1.14 12.92 -5.46
N VAL A 53 -0.40 13.01 -6.57
CA VAL A 53 1.07 13.10 -6.55
C VAL A 53 1.53 14.37 -5.85
N SER A 54 1.02 15.54 -6.27
CA SER A 54 1.38 16.82 -5.66
C SER A 54 1.01 16.90 -4.17
N GLY A 55 -0.17 16.38 -3.81
CA GLY A 55 -0.63 16.29 -2.43
C GLY A 55 0.24 15.35 -1.58
N CYS A 56 0.62 14.19 -2.12
CA CYS A 56 1.49 13.24 -1.41
C CYS A 56 2.87 13.86 -1.11
N PHE A 57 3.47 14.54 -2.09
CA PHE A 57 4.74 15.25 -1.86
C PHE A 57 4.59 16.43 -0.91
N SER A 58 3.48 17.17 -0.97
CA SER A 58 3.25 18.31 -0.08
C SER A 58 3.05 17.89 1.37
N HIS A 59 2.28 16.83 1.63
CA HIS A 59 1.92 16.40 2.98
C HIS A 59 2.91 15.40 3.60
N PHE A 60 3.54 14.56 2.78
CA PHE A 60 4.38 13.46 3.27
C PHE A 60 5.82 13.52 2.74
N SER A 61 6.14 14.48 1.87
CA SER A 61 7.46 14.60 1.21
C SER A 61 7.90 13.33 0.49
N ARG A 62 6.95 12.49 0.09
CA ARG A 62 7.15 11.16 -0.49
C ARG A 62 6.08 10.86 -1.53
N GLN A 63 6.37 9.97 -2.47
CA GLN A 63 5.39 9.50 -3.46
C GLN A 63 4.32 8.63 -2.79
N PHE A 64 3.14 8.57 -3.40
CA PHE A 64 2.09 7.61 -3.04
C PHE A 64 2.67 6.18 -3.04
N MET A 65 2.19 5.31 -2.15
CA MET A 65 2.73 3.95 -1.91
C MET A 65 4.12 3.90 -1.22
N GLN A 66 4.85 5.02 -1.15
CA GLN A 66 6.17 5.12 -0.49
C GLN A 66 6.14 5.85 0.86
N ILE A 67 4.97 6.31 1.30
CA ILE A 67 4.73 6.90 2.63
C ILE A 67 4.77 5.79 3.70
N LYS A 68 5.93 5.17 3.88
CA LYS A 68 6.18 4.26 5.00
C LYS A 68 6.68 5.09 6.17
N THR A 69 5.86 5.17 7.23
CA THR A 69 6.27 5.75 8.52
C THR A 69 7.16 4.81 9.32
N THR A 70 7.24 3.54 8.93
CA THR A 70 8.15 2.57 9.51
C THR A 70 9.56 2.81 8.97
N ARG A 71 10.53 3.05 9.87
CA ARG A 71 11.94 3.02 9.49
C ARG A 71 12.24 1.67 8.85
N ASN A 72 12.98 1.68 7.74
CA ASN A 72 13.42 0.45 7.11
C ASN A 72 14.49 -0.19 8.01
N ILE A 73 14.07 -1.08 8.90
CA ILE A 73 14.94 -1.73 9.89
C ILE A 73 16.03 -2.58 9.22
N LEU A 74 15.82 -2.94 7.95
CA LEU A 74 16.77 -3.71 7.14
C LEU A 74 17.91 -2.87 6.58
N PHE A 75 17.77 -1.54 6.54
CA PHE A 75 18.79 -0.62 6.02
C PHE A 75 19.06 0.45 7.07
N VAL A 76 19.97 0.13 7.99
CA VAL A 76 20.53 1.13 8.89
C VAL A 76 21.31 2.15 8.03
N PRO A 77 21.00 3.45 8.09
CA PRO A 77 21.75 4.43 7.32
C PRO A 77 23.22 4.44 7.78
N PRO A 78 24.18 4.58 6.85
CA PRO A 78 25.59 4.70 7.21
C PRO A 78 25.81 5.98 8.02
N THR A 79 26.69 5.89 9.02
CA THR A 79 27.06 6.98 9.92
C THR A 79 28.08 7.91 9.29
#